data_AF-A0A2S8FZH1-F1
#
_entry.id   AF-A0A2S8FZH1-F1
#
_cell.length_a   1.000
_cell.length_b   1.000
_cell.length_c   1.000
_cell.angle_alpha   90.00
_cell.angle_beta   90.00
_cell.angle_gamma   90.00
#
_symmetry.space_group_name_H-M   'P 1'
#
loop_
_entity.id
_entity.type
_entity.pdbx_description
1 polymer ?
#
loop_
_entity_poly.entity_id
_entity_poly.type
_entity_poly.pdbx_seq_one_letter_code
_entity_poly.pdbx_strand_id
1 'polypeptide(L)'
;MARLIPDSRKKHGWRYEPVISGKRLRFSFTCRLKRTAERTVLRIDDLIESAVHRTPLDGELLRWLEEIDERLFKQLVRAGLAKERAGHTVQSLTNAILESKEASVKPRTIVSMKQTQTSLIDFFGADCDITTITPGDADEFKSFLQSPRKISKRRKSGETYEKEQPGLAAETVQRRLRNAKSFFNFAVRKKFIKDNPFADMRTGQRGNRARMFHVDTALAYRVLDALPNARWRLLFSLYRWGGLRFNEALLLTWDDVVADQRVMMVPDEKGATHGRPVRKVPLFDEIEPYLLEVWEDLSSKTPGNTPIFVELLKGANPNQYLRNYFIRYLERAGITPWPRIFQNLRSTRATELSRIYASHVVRAILGHTEEVAQTNYLQPLEEDYDAIRQVSSRSTDEARKKPAEDARGKSDAFARRFTRTRHPMYNSRQSPSNHDSIKKPRENKPGVSFVDGNCDGSDARQNPSSRPGRTRTRDQGIMRT
;
A
#
# COMPACT_ATOMS: atom_id res chain seq x y z
N MET A 1 12.20 56.61 21.76
CA MET A 1 11.92 55.20 22.13
C MET A 1 10.43 54.94 22.00
N ALA A 2 10.04 53.91 21.25
CA ALA A 2 8.65 53.49 21.14
C ALA A 2 8.14 53.08 22.53
N ARG A 3 6.95 53.56 22.92
CA ARG A 3 6.39 53.31 24.25
C ARG A 3 5.48 52.08 24.21
N LEU A 4 5.69 51.16 25.14
CA LEU A 4 4.72 50.12 25.48
C LEU A 4 3.56 50.76 26.27
N ILE A 5 2.33 50.59 25.80
CA ILE A 5 1.15 51.27 26.33
C ILE A 5 0.11 50.21 26.75
N PRO A 6 -0.52 50.31 27.93
CA PRO A 6 -1.67 49.48 28.29
C PRO A 6 -2.86 49.72 27.33
N ASP A 7 -3.46 48.66 26.79
CA ASP A 7 -4.62 48.75 25.91
C ASP A 7 -5.91 48.68 26.75
N SER A 8 -6.49 49.84 27.09
CA SER A 8 -7.68 49.97 27.94
C SER A 8 -8.93 49.26 27.40
N ARG A 9 -8.93 48.86 26.13
CA ARG A 9 -10.02 48.13 25.47
C ARG A 9 -10.02 46.63 25.76
N LYS A 10 -8.97 46.08 26.38
CA LYS A 10 -8.83 44.63 26.62
C LYS A 10 -8.23 44.33 27.98
N LYS A 11 -8.79 43.32 28.66
CA LYS A 11 -8.20 42.78 29.88
C LYS A 11 -6.81 42.22 29.57
N HIS A 12 -5.78 42.70 30.29
CA HIS A 12 -4.36 42.37 30.05
C HIS A 12 -3.85 42.73 28.64
N GLY A 13 -4.45 43.72 27.99
CA GLY A 13 -4.05 44.20 26.67
C GLY A 13 -2.84 45.14 26.73
N TRP A 14 -1.95 44.98 25.76
CA TRP A 14 -0.78 45.84 25.56
C TRP A 14 -0.72 46.28 24.09
N ARG A 15 -0.18 47.48 23.88
CA ARG A 15 0.03 48.08 22.58
C ARG A 15 1.46 48.55 22.45
N TYR A 16 2.08 48.22 21.32
CA TYR A 16 3.42 48.64 20.94
C TYR A 16 3.34 49.40 19.61
N GLU A 17 3.91 50.61 19.55
CA GLU A 17 3.85 51.49 18.38
C GLU A 17 5.25 51.93 17.91
N PRO A 18 6.02 51.04 17.24
CA PRO A 18 7.32 51.39 16.67
C PRO A 18 7.19 52.22 15.39
N VAL A 19 8.26 52.93 15.04
CA VAL A 19 8.36 53.67 13.77
C VAL A 19 9.44 53.01 12.92
N ILE A 20 9.06 52.51 11.74
CA ILE A 20 9.94 51.85 10.79
C ILE A 20 9.93 52.65 9.49
N SER A 21 11.10 53.13 9.05
CA SER A 21 11.24 53.89 7.80
C SER A 21 10.23 55.02 7.65
N GLY A 22 9.97 55.77 8.74
CA GLY A 22 9.03 56.89 8.79
C GLY A 22 7.54 56.50 8.94
N LYS A 23 7.19 55.21 8.91
CA LYS A 23 5.82 54.73 9.13
C LYS A 23 5.65 54.20 10.55
N ARG A 24 4.63 54.70 11.26
CA ARG A 24 4.25 54.16 12.57
C ARG A 24 3.45 52.87 12.38
N LEU A 25 3.97 51.76 12.89
CA LEU A 25 3.24 50.50 12.97
C LEU A 25 2.56 50.39 14.33
N ARG A 26 1.55 49.51 14.40
CA ARG A 26 0.82 49.25 15.65
C ARG A 26 0.66 47.75 15.84
N PHE A 27 1.21 47.25 16.94
CA PHE A 27 1.05 45.87 17.39
C PHE A 27 0.24 45.84 18.67
N SER A 28 -0.79 45.00 18.70
CA SER A 28 -1.64 44.78 19.87
C SER A 28 -1.61 43.31 20.25
N PHE A 29 -1.31 43.02 21.52
CA PHE A 29 -1.22 41.66 22.04
C PHE A 29 -1.70 41.61 23.50
N THR A 30 -1.92 40.42 24.04
CA THR A 30 -2.41 40.22 25.41
C THR A 30 -1.45 39.36 26.21
N CYS A 31 -1.02 39.83 27.37
CA CYS A 31 -0.26 39.03 28.32
C CYS A 31 -0.45 39.54 29.75
N ARG A 32 -0.49 38.62 30.71
CA ARG A 32 -0.89 38.90 32.09
C ARG A 32 0.14 39.73 32.86
N LEU A 33 1.43 39.52 32.58
CA LEU A 33 2.55 40.16 33.27
C LEU A 33 3.18 41.24 32.38
N LYS A 34 3.50 42.40 32.97
CA LYS A 34 4.22 43.50 32.30
C LYS A 34 5.59 43.05 31.77
N ARG A 35 6.33 42.26 32.54
CA ARG A 35 7.63 41.71 32.14
C ARG A 35 7.56 40.86 30.87
N THR A 36 6.47 40.10 30.69
CA THR A 36 6.24 39.34 29.47
C THR A 36 5.97 40.27 28.29
N ALA A 37 5.21 41.35 28.50
CA ALA A 37 4.94 42.35 27.46
C ALA A 37 6.23 43.03 26.99
N GLU A 38 7.10 43.41 27.92
CA GLU A 38 8.41 43.99 27.64
C GLU A 38 9.28 43.01 26.83
N ARG A 39 9.26 41.71 27.16
CA ARG A 39 9.96 40.67 26.39
C ARG A 39 9.40 40.51 24.97
N THR A 40 8.08 40.57 24.80
CA THR A 40 7.43 40.57 23.48
C THR A 40 7.86 41.78 22.65
N VAL A 41 7.96 42.96 23.26
CA VAL A 41 8.46 44.18 22.58
C VAL A 41 9.88 43.97 22.08
N LEU A 42 10.79 43.47 22.92
CA LEU A 42 12.17 43.19 22.52
C LEU A 42 12.24 42.26 21.30
N ARG A 43 11.45 41.18 21.27
CA ARG A 43 11.41 40.28 20.10
C ARG A 43 10.86 40.93 18.84
N ILE A 44 9.90 41.86 18.98
CA ILE A 44 9.40 42.63 17.84
C ILE A 44 10.49 43.57 17.34
N ASP A 45 11.27 44.19 18.24
CA ASP A 45 12.40 45.05 17.86
C ASP A 45 13.49 44.25 17.15
N ASP A 46 13.85 43.06 17.64
CA ASP A 46 14.81 42.16 16.98
C ASP A 46 14.36 41.78 15.55
N LEU A 47 13.04 41.56 15.35
CA LEU A 47 12.46 41.30 14.03
C LEU A 47 12.55 42.51 13.12
N ILE A 48 12.30 43.71 13.66
CA ILE A 48 12.39 44.97 12.93
C ILE A 48 13.83 45.21 12.51
N GLU A 49 14.78 45.04 13.42
CA GLU A 49 16.21 45.19 13.15
C GLU A 49 16.65 44.23 12.04
N SER A 50 16.27 42.95 12.17
CA SER A 50 16.58 41.95 11.15
C SER A 50 15.98 42.29 9.78
N ALA A 51 14.74 42.82 9.75
CA ALA A 51 14.08 43.24 8.52
C ALA A 51 14.73 44.47 7.88
N VAL A 52 15.17 45.45 8.69
CA VAL A 52 15.85 46.66 8.23
C VAL A 52 17.23 46.34 7.65
N HIS A 53 17.99 45.47 8.33
CA HIS A 53 19.34 45.09 7.94
C HIS A 53 19.41 43.91 6.95
N ARG A 54 18.25 43.32 6.60
CA ARG A 54 18.14 42.14 5.73
C ARG A 54 19.00 40.96 6.21
N THR A 55 19.12 40.82 7.52
CA THR A 55 19.84 39.72 8.15
C THR A 55 18.92 38.52 8.37
N PRO A 56 19.47 37.28 8.40
CA PRO A 56 18.69 36.10 8.75
C PRO A 56 18.17 36.20 10.19
N LEU A 57 16.94 35.74 10.43
CA LEU A 57 16.41 35.60 11.78
C LEU A 57 17.19 34.54 12.57
N ASP A 58 17.51 34.82 13.82
CA ASP A 58 18.13 33.83 14.70
C ASP A 58 17.15 32.69 15.07
N GLY A 59 17.71 31.58 15.58
CA GLY A 59 16.92 30.40 15.94
C GLY A 59 16.01 30.57 17.15
N GLU A 60 16.19 31.62 17.95
CA GLU A 60 15.31 31.92 19.09
C GLU A 60 14.08 32.71 18.64
N LEU A 61 14.27 33.68 17.74
CA LEU A 61 13.21 34.45 17.07
C LEU A 61 12.32 33.55 16.23
N LEU A 62 12.91 32.61 15.49
CA LEU A 62 12.14 31.65 14.69
C LEU A 62 11.23 30.79 15.57
N ARG A 63 11.76 30.25 16.69
CA ARG A 63 10.95 29.50 17.67
C ARG A 63 9.88 30.36 18.31
N TRP A 64 10.22 31.60 18.66
CA TRP A 64 9.25 32.54 19.22
C TRP A 64 8.12 32.83 18.22
N LEU A 65 8.45 33.05 16.94
CA LEU A 65 7.47 33.21 15.86
C LEU A 65 6.56 32.00 15.67
N GLU A 66 7.00 30.78 16.02
CA GLU A 66 6.17 29.57 16.03
C GLU A 66 5.20 29.54 17.23
N GLU A 67 5.64 30.01 18.39
CA GLU A 67 4.90 29.94 19.66
C GLU A 67 3.95 31.11 19.93
N ILE A 68 4.12 32.25 19.25
CA ILE A 68 3.30 33.43 19.52
C ILE A 68 1.82 33.25 19.14
N ASP A 69 0.98 34.02 19.83
CA ASP A 69 -0.44 34.17 19.52
C ASP A 69 -0.68 34.53 18.04
N GLU A 70 -1.67 33.87 17.43
CA GLU A 70 -2.00 33.98 16.02
C GLU A 70 -2.38 35.41 15.63
N ARG A 71 -3.04 36.17 16.53
CA ARG A 71 -3.43 37.55 16.26
C ARG A 71 -2.20 38.46 16.18
N LEU A 72 -1.21 38.29 17.05
CA LEU A 72 0.05 39.01 16.94
C LEU A 72 0.83 38.58 15.69
N PHE A 73 0.89 37.28 15.40
CA PHE A 73 1.56 36.76 14.20
C PHE A 73 1.00 37.36 12.91
N LYS A 74 -0.34 37.42 12.75
CA LYS A 74 -0.99 38.07 11.60
C LYS A 74 -0.64 39.55 11.47
N GLN A 75 -0.46 40.26 12.59
CA GLN A 75 -0.02 41.66 12.57
C GLN A 75 1.44 41.78 12.08
N LEU A 76 2.33 40.87 12.50
CA LEU A 76 3.72 40.82 12.04
C LEU A 76 3.84 40.49 10.55
N VAL A 77 3.04 39.55 10.04
CA VAL A 77 2.98 39.23 8.60
C VAL A 77 2.50 40.43 7.79
N ARG A 78 1.42 41.12 8.21
CA ARG A 78 0.93 42.35 7.55
C ARG A 78 1.96 43.47 7.55
N ALA A 79 2.80 43.54 8.58
CA ALA A 79 3.90 44.48 8.68
C ALA A 79 5.13 44.09 7.83
N GLY A 80 5.13 42.92 7.19
CA GLY A 80 6.28 42.40 6.45
C GLY A 80 7.43 41.90 7.32
N LEU A 81 7.21 41.74 8.63
CA LEU A 81 8.22 41.29 9.60
C LEU A 81 8.29 39.77 9.76
N ALA A 82 7.28 39.05 9.28
CA ALA A 82 7.25 37.59 9.24
C ALA A 82 6.69 37.10 7.91
N LYS A 83 7.13 35.93 7.45
CA LYS A 83 6.50 35.25 6.31
C LYS A 83 5.21 34.59 6.78
N GLU A 84 4.19 34.59 5.93
CA GLU A 84 2.96 33.85 6.20
C GLU A 84 3.29 32.37 6.44
N ARG A 85 2.76 31.79 7.52
CA ARG A 85 2.84 30.34 7.71
C ARG A 85 2.11 29.72 6.54
N ALA A 86 2.73 28.77 5.83
CA ALA A 86 2.02 28.01 4.83
C ALA A 86 0.83 27.32 5.54
N GLY A 87 -0.39 27.82 5.33
CA GLY A 87 -1.58 27.21 5.90
C GLY A 87 -1.63 25.76 5.42
N HIS A 88 -1.50 24.82 6.35
CA HIS A 88 -1.63 23.41 6.03
C HIS A 88 -3.12 23.06 6.08
N THR A 89 -3.75 22.97 4.92
CA THR A 89 -5.15 22.59 4.82
C THR A 89 -5.29 21.07 4.71
N VAL A 90 -6.49 20.55 4.95
CA VAL A 90 -6.81 19.13 4.71
C VAL A 90 -6.47 18.73 3.27
N GLN A 91 -6.78 19.60 2.29
CA GLN A 91 -6.45 19.32 0.89
C GLN A 91 -4.92 19.29 0.65
N SER A 92 -4.17 20.27 1.16
CA SER A 92 -2.72 20.29 0.94
C SER A 92 -2.01 19.12 1.63
N LEU A 93 -2.44 18.73 2.82
CA LEU A 93 -1.95 17.54 3.53
C LEU A 93 -2.21 16.26 2.74
N THR A 94 -3.45 16.05 2.31
CA THR A 94 -3.87 14.82 1.62
C THR A 94 -3.19 14.66 0.26
N ASN A 95 -2.99 15.76 -0.49
CA ASN A 95 -2.22 15.77 -1.73
C ASN A 95 -0.75 15.41 -1.47
N ALA A 96 -0.11 16.09 -0.52
CA ALA A 96 1.32 15.89 -0.23
C ALA A 96 1.64 14.43 0.15
N ILE A 97 0.79 13.77 0.96
CA ILE A 97 1.03 12.36 1.27
C ILE A 97 0.77 11.44 0.08
N LEU A 98 -0.27 11.70 -0.73
CA LEU A 98 -0.55 10.90 -1.92
C LEU A 98 0.60 10.96 -2.92
N GLU A 99 1.11 12.14 -3.23
CA GLU A 99 2.30 12.35 -4.07
C GLU A 99 3.51 11.62 -3.51
N SER A 100 3.76 11.73 -2.19
CA SER A 100 4.89 11.02 -1.55
C SER A 100 4.79 9.49 -1.62
N LYS A 101 3.57 8.95 -1.75
CA LYS A 101 3.31 7.51 -1.75
C LYS A 101 3.15 6.94 -3.15
N GLU A 102 2.87 7.74 -4.16
CA GLU A 102 2.53 7.28 -5.51
C GLU A 102 3.58 6.34 -6.11
N ALA A 103 4.87 6.65 -5.94
CA ALA A 103 5.97 5.80 -6.42
C ALA A 103 6.29 4.59 -5.51
N SER A 104 5.86 4.60 -4.24
CA SER A 104 6.30 3.63 -3.23
C SER A 104 5.25 2.59 -2.84
N VAL A 105 3.99 2.75 -3.26
CA VAL A 105 2.92 1.82 -2.89
C VAL A 105 2.14 1.34 -4.12
N LYS A 106 1.53 0.14 -3.98
CA LYS A 106 0.73 -0.44 -5.07
C LYS A 106 -0.43 0.48 -5.47
N PRO A 107 -0.83 0.53 -6.76
CA PRO A 107 -1.90 1.41 -7.25
C PRO A 107 -3.23 1.28 -6.48
N ARG A 108 -3.58 0.05 -6.07
CA ARG A 108 -4.79 -0.21 -5.27
C ARG A 108 -4.75 0.47 -3.89
N THR A 109 -3.56 0.60 -3.30
CA THR A 109 -3.37 1.32 -2.03
C THR A 109 -3.63 2.81 -2.23
N ILE A 110 -3.13 3.40 -3.33
CA ILE A 110 -3.41 4.80 -3.68
C ILE A 110 -4.91 5.04 -3.86
N VAL A 111 -5.63 4.15 -4.55
CA VAL A 111 -7.10 4.27 -4.68
C VAL A 111 -7.79 4.32 -3.31
N SER A 112 -7.38 3.46 -2.37
CA SER A 112 -7.92 3.45 -1.00
C SER A 112 -7.61 4.75 -0.24
N MET A 113 -6.40 5.30 -0.43
CA MET A 113 -5.99 6.58 0.16
C MET A 113 -6.79 7.75 -0.44
N LYS A 114 -6.96 7.81 -1.77
CA LYS A 114 -7.77 8.83 -2.46
C LYS A 114 -9.22 8.84 -1.97
N GLN A 115 -9.82 7.66 -1.78
CA GLN A 115 -11.15 7.59 -1.19
C GLN A 115 -11.20 8.12 0.25
N THR A 116 -10.10 8.05 0.99
CA THR A 116 -10.00 8.63 2.34
C THR A 116 -9.85 10.13 2.29
N GLN A 117 -9.03 10.64 1.35
CA GLN A 117 -8.93 12.07 1.06
C GLN A 117 -10.32 12.66 0.76
N THR A 118 -11.10 12.05 -0.14
CA THR A 118 -12.46 12.52 -0.44
C THR A 118 -13.30 12.59 0.83
N SER A 119 -13.32 11.53 1.65
CA SER A 119 -14.10 11.54 2.88
C SER A 119 -13.66 12.62 3.88
N LEU A 120 -12.35 12.87 4.01
CA LEU A 120 -11.82 13.93 4.89
C LEU A 120 -12.23 15.31 4.38
N ILE A 121 -12.12 15.56 3.08
CA ILE A 121 -12.53 16.82 2.45
C ILE A 121 -14.05 17.02 2.58
N ASP A 122 -14.85 15.97 2.39
CA ASP A 122 -16.31 16.05 2.53
C ASP A 122 -16.74 16.40 3.97
N PHE A 123 -15.96 16.00 4.97
CA PHE A 123 -16.28 16.26 6.38
C PHE A 123 -15.74 17.60 6.87
N PHE A 124 -14.43 17.80 6.75
CA PHE A 124 -13.73 18.96 7.31
C PHE A 124 -13.80 20.17 6.37
N GLY A 125 -13.95 19.95 5.07
CA GLY A 125 -13.73 20.95 4.04
C GLY A 125 -12.29 20.94 3.53
N ALA A 126 -12.11 21.30 2.26
CA ALA A 126 -10.81 21.30 1.60
C ALA A 126 -9.81 22.29 2.25
N ASP A 127 -10.31 23.46 2.63
CA ASP A 127 -9.53 24.58 3.17
C ASP A 127 -9.42 24.59 4.71
N CYS A 128 -9.97 23.56 5.38
CA CYS A 128 -9.87 23.45 6.82
C CYS A 128 -8.41 23.34 7.26
N ASP A 129 -8.01 24.21 8.20
CA ASP A 129 -6.69 24.21 8.79
C ASP A 129 -6.50 22.99 9.69
N ILE A 130 -5.51 22.15 9.36
CA ILE A 130 -5.26 20.89 10.08
C ILE A 130 -4.82 21.10 11.53
N THR A 131 -4.35 22.30 11.90
CA THR A 131 -3.96 22.63 13.28
C THR A 131 -5.16 22.79 14.21
N THR A 132 -6.34 23.01 13.65
CA THR A 132 -7.60 23.18 14.40
C THR A 132 -8.32 21.87 14.68
N ILE A 133 -7.91 20.78 14.01
CA ILE A 133 -8.57 19.47 14.11
C ILE A 133 -8.15 18.79 15.42
N THR A 134 -9.15 18.48 16.24
CA THR A 134 -9.00 17.86 17.56
C THR A 134 -9.32 16.35 17.52
N PRO A 135 -8.97 15.60 18.58
CA PRO A 135 -9.41 14.22 18.73
C PRO A 135 -10.94 14.05 18.74
N GLY A 136 -11.69 15.03 19.26
CA GLY A 136 -13.16 15.02 19.23
C GLY A 136 -13.69 15.03 17.80
N ASP A 137 -13.10 15.84 16.93
CA ASP A 137 -13.49 15.89 15.52
C ASP A 137 -13.16 14.57 14.79
N ALA A 138 -12.16 13.81 15.24
CA ALA A 138 -11.88 12.49 14.70
C ALA A 138 -13.00 11.47 15.04
N ASP A 139 -13.60 11.56 16.23
CA ASP A 139 -14.75 10.75 16.64
C ASP A 139 -16.02 11.14 15.88
N GLU A 140 -16.22 12.44 15.66
CA GLU A 140 -17.31 12.95 14.81
C GLU A 140 -17.13 12.50 13.36
N PHE A 141 -15.90 12.55 12.82
CA PHE A 141 -15.58 12.03 11.49
C PHE A 141 -15.92 10.54 11.36
N LYS A 142 -15.61 9.72 12.38
CA LYS A 142 -15.99 8.31 12.40
C LYS A 142 -17.51 8.14 12.37
N SER A 143 -18.24 8.92 13.17
CA SER A 143 -19.71 8.90 13.20
C SER A 143 -20.27 9.30 11.84
N PHE A 144 -19.72 10.34 11.22
CA PHE A 144 -20.05 10.78 9.87
C PHE A 144 -19.86 9.68 8.82
N LEU A 145 -18.81 8.86 8.91
CA LEU A 145 -18.61 7.71 8.01
C LEU A 145 -19.65 6.59 8.21
N GLN A 146 -20.23 6.48 9.41
CA GLN A 146 -21.22 5.46 9.77
C GLN A 146 -22.66 5.92 9.51
N SER A 147 -22.89 7.21 9.40
CA SER A 147 -24.21 7.78 9.13
C SER A 147 -24.64 7.62 7.66
N PRO A 148 -25.95 7.44 7.39
CA PRO A 148 -26.51 7.53 6.05
C PRO A 148 -26.22 8.90 5.42
N ARG A 149 -26.08 8.95 4.10
CA ARG A 149 -25.87 10.19 3.37
C ARG A 149 -26.67 10.23 2.09
N LYS A 150 -27.16 11.42 1.76
CA LYS A 150 -27.73 11.69 0.44
C LYS A 150 -26.61 11.96 -0.54
N ILE A 151 -26.65 11.27 -1.67
CA ILE A 151 -25.77 11.54 -2.80
C ILE A 151 -26.59 11.91 -4.02
N SER A 152 -26.12 12.91 -4.76
CA SER A 152 -26.69 13.28 -6.06
C SER A 152 -26.18 12.30 -7.11
N LYS A 153 -27.10 11.60 -7.78
CA LYS A 153 -26.78 10.72 -8.91
C LYS A 153 -27.40 11.24 -10.19
N ARG A 154 -26.67 11.09 -11.29
CA ARG A 154 -27.17 11.40 -12.63
C ARG A 154 -27.70 10.13 -13.30
N ARG A 155 -28.91 10.18 -13.82
CA ARG A 155 -29.49 9.14 -14.69
C ARG A 155 -28.85 9.20 -16.07
N LYS A 156 -28.98 8.11 -16.84
CA LYS A 156 -28.61 8.09 -18.27
C LYS A 156 -29.37 9.15 -19.08
N SER A 157 -30.59 9.50 -18.66
CA SER A 157 -31.41 10.58 -19.23
C SER A 157 -30.88 11.99 -18.94
N GLY A 158 -29.82 12.13 -18.15
CA GLY A 158 -29.23 13.42 -17.78
C GLY A 158 -29.81 14.05 -16.51
N GLU A 159 -30.97 13.59 -16.04
CA GLU A 159 -31.65 14.03 -14.82
C GLU A 159 -30.87 13.66 -13.56
N THR A 160 -30.82 14.57 -12.58
CA THR A 160 -30.20 14.34 -11.27
C THR A 160 -31.26 13.95 -10.25
N TYR A 161 -31.00 12.94 -9.44
CA TYR A 161 -31.85 12.55 -8.32
C TYR A 161 -31.03 12.32 -7.06
N GLU A 162 -31.63 12.55 -5.91
CA GLU A 162 -31.04 12.21 -4.62
C GLU A 162 -31.24 10.74 -4.32
N LYS A 163 -30.17 10.07 -3.90
CA LYS A 163 -30.24 8.71 -3.39
C LYS A 163 -29.67 8.70 -1.98
N GLU A 164 -30.47 8.24 -1.03
CA GLU A 164 -29.96 7.89 0.28
C GLU A 164 -29.08 6.65 0.17
N GLN A 165 -27.86 6.76 0.67
CA GLN A 165 -26.94 5.67 0.84
C GLN A 165 -26.77 5.38 2.33
N PRO A 166 -26.78 4.08 2.71
CA PRO A 166 -26.42 3.72 4.07
C PRO A 166 -24.97 4.11 4.35
N GLY A 167 -24.66 4.29 5.64
CA GLY A 167 -23.29 4.52 6.07
C GLY A 167 -22.34 3.39 5.65
N LEU A 168 -21.04 3.68 5.72
CA LEU A 168 -20.02 2.74 5.28
C LEU A 168 -19.99 1.50 6.17
N ALA A 169 -19.74 0.35 5.56
CA ALA A 169 -19.51 -0.90 6.29
C ALA A 169 -18.36 -0.75 7.30
N ALA A 170 -18.46 -1.39 8.45
CA ALA A 170 -17.50 -1.24 9.55
C ALA A 170 -16.02 -1.46 9.13
N GLU A 171 -15.74 -2.44 8.26
CA GLU A 171 -14.39 -2.69 7.74
C GLU A 171 -13.87 -1.54 6.87
N THR A 172 -14.77 -0.92 6.09
CA THR A 172 -14.45 0.26 5.27
C THR A 172 -14.18 1.47 6.16
N VAL A 173 -15.00 1.72 7.19
CA VAL A 173 -14.76 2.77 8.19
C VAL A 173 -13.38 2.60 8.83
N GLN A 174 -13.07 1.38 9.30
CA GLN A 174 -11.76 1.05 9.86
C GLN A 174 -10.60 1.30 8.90
N ARG A 175 -10.80 1.01 7.60
CA ARG A 175 -9.81 1.32 6.56
C ARG A 175 -9.63 2.82 6.37
N ARG A 176 -10.71 3.61 6.37
CA ARG A 176 -10.66 5.09 6.27
C ARG A 176 -9.94 5.69 7.47
N LEU A 177 -10.27 5.26 8.68
CA LEU A 177 -9.61 5.73 9.91
C LEU A 177 -8.12 5.39 9.94
N ARG A 178 -7.72 4.19 9.48
CA ARG A 178 -6.30 3.82 9.36
C ARG A 178 -5.54 4.75 8.41
N ASN A 179 -6.14 5.06 7.26
CA ASN A 179 -5.54 5.97 6.29
C ASN A 179 -5.49 7.41 6.85
N ALA A 180 -6.56 7.90 7.46
CA ALA A 180 -6.59 9.21 8.13
C ALA A 180 -5.50 9.32 9.19
N LYS A 181 -5.38 8.32 10.07
CA LYS A 181 -4.27 8.23 11.05
C LYS A 181 -2.90 8.30 10.38
N SER A 182 -2.71 7.62 9.23
CA SER A 182 -1.47 7.71 8.45
C SER A 182 -1.21 9.11 7.86
N PHE A 183 -2.26 9.82 7.45
CA PHE A 183 -2.16 11.17 6.88
C PHE A 183 -1.71 12.16 7.95
N PHE A 184 -2.35 12.14 9.11
CA PHE A 184 -1.97 13.02 10.22
C PHE A 184 -0.64 12.61 10.88
N ASN A 185 -0.26 11.33 10.88
CA ASN A 185 1.11 10.93 11.23
C ASN A 185 2.16 11.50 10.27
N PHE A 186 1.83 11.68 8.99
CA PHE A 186 2.71 12.36 8.05
C PHE A 186 2.81 13.84 8.37
N ALA A 187 1.70 14.50 8.72
CA ALA A 187 1.70 15.89 9.18
C ALA A 187 2.60 16.10 10.42
N VAL A 188 2.51 15.21 11.42
CA VAL A 188 3.38 15.23 12.60
C VAL A 188 4.85 15.07 12.21
N ARG A 189 5.21 14.11 11.34
CA ARG A 189 6.60 13.93 10.89
C ARG A 189 7.13 15.12 10.09
N LYS A 190 6.25 15.84 9.39
CA LYS A 190 6.57 17.09 8.71
C LYS A 190 6.54 18.32 9.63
N LYS A 191 6.22 18.14 10.92
CA LYS A 191 6.06 19.18 11.93
C LYS A 191 4.99 20.22 11.59
N PHE A 192 3.98 19.83 10.80
CA PHE A 192 2.85 20.70 10.48
C PHE A 192 1.88 20.82 11.67
N ILE A 193 1.81 19.76 12.47
CA ILE A 193 1.04 19.69 13.72
C ILE A 193 1.91 19.00 14.78
N LYS A 194 1.62 19.28 16.05
CA LYS A 194 2.33 18.68 17.19
C LYS A 194 1.91 17.23 17.43
N ASP A 195 0.60 17.00 17.45
CA ASP A 195 -0.01 15.72 17.83
C ASP A 195 -1.00 15.26 16.75
N ASN A 196 -1.23 13.95 16.64
CA ASN A 196 -2.15 13.39 15.67
C ASN A 196 -3.57 13.27 16.27
N PRO A 197 -4.59 13.96 15.71
CA PRO A 197 -5.97 13.88 16.22
C PRO A 197 -6.58 12.46 16.12
N PHE A 198 -6.07 11.61 15.24
CA PHE A 198 -6.49 10.21 15.07
C PHE A 198 -5.62 9.22 15.89
N ALA A 199 -4.79 9.68 16.82
CA ALA A 199 -3.85 8.82 17.54
C ALA A 199 -4.55 7.68 18.30
N ASP A 200 -5.61 7.99 19.05
CA ASP A 200 -6.27 7.02 19.95
C ASP A 200 -7.33 6.17 19.24
N MET A 201 -7.58 6.44 17.95
CA MET A 201 -8.51 5.66 17.15
C MET A 201 -8.03 4.22 17.00
N ARG A 202 -8.79 3.31 17.62
CA ARG A 202 -8.62 1.86 17.45
C ARG A 202 -8.87 1.48 15.99
N THR A 203 -7.77 1.22 15.29
CA THR A 203 -7.75 0.91 13.86
C THR A 203 -7.30 -0.53 13.63
N GLY A 204 -8.19 -1.39 13.14
CA GLY A 204 -7.96 -2.83 13.07
C GLY A 204 -8.87 -3.51 12.06
N GLN A 205 -8.32 -4.35 11.16
CA GLN A 205 -9.18 -5.25 10.38
C GLN A 205 -9.58 -6.42 11.27
N ARG A 206 -10.85 -6.46 11.70
CA ARG A 206 -11.43 -7.67 12.24
C ARG A 206 -11.98 -8.49 11.08
N GLY A 207 -11.53 -9.74 10.94
CA GLY A 207 -12.08 -10.65 9.93
C GLY A 207 -13.59 -10.83 10.16
N ASN A 208 -14.39 -10.67 9.12
CA ASN A 208 -15.83 -10.93 9.20
C ASN A 208 -16.10 -12.44 9.11
N ARG A 209 -16.21 -13.10 10.28
CA ARG A 209 -16.48 -14.54 10.40
C ARG A 209 -17.81 -14.96 9.77
N ALA A 210 -18.82 -14.09 9.74
CA ALA A 210 -20.13 -14.39 9.15
C ALA A 210 -20.09 -14.60 7.62
N ARG A 211 -18.97 -14.26 6.96
CA ARG A 211 -18.75 -14.50 5.53
C ARG A 211 -17.86 -15.72 5.25
N MET A 212 -17.47 -16.48 6.27
CA MET A 212 -16.77 -17.74 6.07
C MET A 212 -17.75 -18.80 5.60
N PHE A 213 -17.31 -19.63 4.67
CA PHE A 213 -18.09 -20.74 4.14
C PHE A 213 -17.15 -21.91 3.86
N HIS A 214 -17.53 -23.10 4.31
CA HIS A 214 -16.77 -24.32 4.09
C HIS A 214 -17.30 -25.01 2.83
N VAL A 215 -16.44 -25.16 1.82
CA VAL A 215 -16.79 -25.87 0.58
C VAL A 215 -16.26 -27.29 0.69
N ASP A 216 -17.05 -28.21 1.24
CA ASP A 216 -16.63 -29.61 1.38
C ASP A 216 -16.35 -30.29 0.03
N THR A 217 -15.78 -31.50 0.09
CA THR A 217 -15.38 -32.26 -1.10
C THR A 217 -16.57 -32.62 -2.00
N ALA A 218 -17.72 -32.98 -1.42
CA ALA A 218 -18.91 -33.35 -2.19
C ALA A 218 -19.47 -32.16 -2.97
N LEU A 219 -19.56 -30.99 -2.33
CA LEU A 219 -19.94 -29.75 -2.97
C LEU A 219 -18.90 -29.35 -4.04
N ALA A 220 -17.61 -29.50 -3.77
CA ALA A 220 -16.56 -29.18 -4.74
C ALA A 220 -16.68 -29.99 -6.03
N TYR A 221 -16.97 -31.30 -5.94
CA TYR A 221 -17.21 -32.13 -7.13
C TYR A 221 -18.49 -31.75 -7.88
N ARG A 222 -19.60 -31.47 -7.17
CA ARG A 222 -20.81 -30.94 -7.81
C ARG A 222 -20.55 -29.63 -8.56
N VAL A 223 -19.69 -28.77 -8.03
CA VAL A 223 -19.29 -27.54 -8.69
C VAL A 223 -18.48 -27.84 -9.94
N LEU A 224 -17.50 -28.76 -9.88
CA LEU A 224 -16.72 -29.16 -11.05
C LEU A 224 -17.58 -29.68 -12.20
N ASP A 225 -18.62 -30.46 -11.90
CA ASP A 225 -19.57 -30.98 -12.89
C ASP A 225 -20.40 -29.87 -13.55
N ALA A 226 -20.62 -28.77 -12.83
CA ALA A 226 -21.36 -27.61 -13.32
C ALA A 226 -20.53 -26.65 -14.18
N LEU A 227 -19.19 -26.76 -14.15
CA LEU A 227 -18.30 -25.84 -14.85
C LEU A 227 -18.22 -26.16 -16.35
N PRO A 228 -18.12 -25.14 -17.20
CA PRO A 228 -18.39 -25.29 -18.64
C PRO A 228 -17.31 -26.02 -19.42
N ASN A 229 -16.06 -26.08 -18.93
CA ASN A 229 -14.94 -26.71 -19.63
C ASN A 229 -13.74 -26.98 -18.69
N ALA A 230 -12.76 -27.73 -19.22
CA ALA A 230 -11.51 -28.11 -18.58
C ALA A 230 -10.79 -26.95 -17.87
N ARG A 231 -10.67 -25.79 -18.53
CA ARG A 231 -9.95 -24.63 -17.96
C ARG A 231 -10.64 -24.08 -16.72
N TRP A 232 -11.97 -23.99 -16.71
CA TRP A 232 -12.70 -23.58 -15.52
C TRP A 232 -12.57 -24.60 -14.39
N ARG A 233 -12.58 -25.90 -14.72
CA ARG A 233 -12.37 -26.98 -13.75
C ARG A 233 -10.98 -26.92 -13.12
N LEU A 234 -9.94 -26.73 -13.93
CA LEU A 234 -8.57 -26.53 -13.44
C LEU A 234 -8.46 -25.27 -12.59
N LEU A 235 -9.01 -24.14 -13.05
CA LEU A 235 -8.97 -22.89 -12.27
C LEU A 235 -9.63 -23.05 -10.90
N PHE A 236 -10.77 -23.73 -10.84
CA PHE A 236 -11.44 -24.05 -9.58
C PHE A 236 -10.59 -24.97 -8.70
N SER A 237 -9.99 -26.03 -9.27
CA SER A 237 -9.19 -27.00 -8.51
C SER A 237 -7.92 -26.36 -7.91
N LEU A 238 -7.27 -25.45 -8.65
CA LEU A 238 -6.13 -24.65 -8.15
C LEU A 238 -6.50 -23.80 -6.94
N TYR A 239 -7.71 -23.23 -6.89
CA TYR A 239 -8.18 -22.50 -5.71
C TYR A 239 -8.58 -23.42 -4.57
N ARG A 240 -9.29 -24.51 -4.86
CA ARG A 240 -9.91 -25.38 -3.86
C ARG A 240 -8.93 -26.32 -3.18
N TRP A 241 -8.00 -26.91 -3.92
CA TRP A 241 -7.01 -27.85 -3.40
C TRP A 241 -5.60 -27.28 -3.41
N GLY A 242 -5.25 -26.49 -4.42
CA GLY A 242 -3.96 -25.78 -4.42
C GLY A 242 -3.92 -24.64 -3.41
N GLY A 243 -5.09 -24.10 -3.04
CA GLY A 243 -5.18 -22.98 -2.12
C GLY A 243 -4.54 -21.72 -2.68
N LEU A 244 -4.39 -21.57 -3.99
CA LEU A 244 -3.77 -20.38 -4.60
C LEU A 244 -4.63 -19.12 -4.37
N ARG A 245 -4.01 -17.94 -4.38
CA ARG A 245 -4.76 -16.67 -4.44
C ARG A 245 -5.24 -16.44 -5.87
N PHE A 246 -6.26 -15.58 -5.98
CA PHE A 246 -6.91 -15.26 -7.26
C PHE A 246 -5.94 -14.91 -8.40
N ASN A 247 -5.05 -13.93 -8.19
CA ASN A 247 -4.10 -13.55 -9.24
C ASN A 247 -3.04 -14.63 -9.50
N GLU A 248 -2.63 -15.37 -8.46
CA GLU A 248 -1.57 -16.38 -8.57
C GLU A 248 -2.00 -17.54 -9.47
N ALA A 249 -3.24 -18.01 -9.33
CA ALA A 249 -3.76 -19.07 -10.19
C ALA A 249 -3.89 -18.61 -11.65
N LEU A 250 -4.28 -17.35 -11.87
CA LEU A 250 -4.43 -16.82 -13.23
C LEU A 250 -3.10 -16.56 -13.95
N LEU A 251 -2.02 -16.32 -13.20
CA LEU A 251 -0.68 -16.07 -13.74
C LEU A 251 0.18 -17.33 -13.81
N LEU A 252 -0.32 -18.48 -13.36
CA LEU A 252 0.40 -19.75 -13.43
C LEU A 252 0.68 -20.10 -14.90
N THR A 253 1.94 -20.40 -15.20
CA THR A 253 2.41 -20.84 -16.52
C THR A 253 2.71 -22.34 -16.51
N TRP A 254 2.97 -22.93 -17.68
CA TRP A 254 3.36 -24.34 -17.76
C TRP A 254 4.80 -24.57 -17.26
N ASP A 255 5.67 -23.57 -17.39
CA ASP A 255 7.03 -23.62 -16.86
C ASP A 255 7.06 -23.67 -15.32
N ASP A 256 6.03 -23.12 -14.67
CA ASP A 256 5.88 -23.15 -13.21
C ASP A 256 5.47 -24.54 -12.69
N VAL A 257 5.01 -25.45 -13.56
CA VAL A 257 4.64 -26.83 -13.20
C VAL A 257 5.84 -27.75 -13.37
N VAL A 258 6.39 -28.21 -12.24
CA VAL A 258 7.53 -29.13 -12.18
C VAL A 258 6.98 -30.53 -11.93
N ALA A 259 6.57 -31.19 -13.01
CA ALA A 259 5.81 -32.44 -12.98
C ALA A 259 6.56 -33.62 -12.35
N ASP A 260 7.86 -33.73 -12.61
CA ASP A 260 8.77 -34.73 -12.02
C ASP A 260 8.84 -34.60 -10.49
N GLN A 261 8.84 -33.37 -9.98
CA GLN A 261 8.87 -33.08 -8.55
C GLN A 261 7.46 -32.97 -7.94
N ARG A 262 6.40 -33.10 -8.75
CA ARG A 262 5.00 -32.90 -8.35
C ARG A 262 4.79 -31.61 -7.56
N VAL A 263 5.34 -30.50 -8.06
CA VAL A 263 5.14 -29.17 -7.46
C VAL A 263 4.83 -28.09 -8.48
N MET A 264 4.18 -27.04 -7.99
CA MET A 264 3.95 -25.79 -8.69
C MET A 264 4.77 -24.68 -8.02
N MET A 265 5.55 -23.97 -8.80
CA MET A 265 6.34 -22.81 -8.38
C MET A 265 5.48 -21.55 -8.53
N VAL A 266 4.74 -21.23 -7.49
CA VAL A 266 3.72 -20.16 -7.56
C VAL A 266 4.34 -18.80 -7.21
N PRO A 267 4.23 -17.78 -8.09
CA PRO A 267 4.64 -16.42 -7.75
C PRO A 267 3.88 -15.90 -6.53
N ASP A 268 4.60 -15.35 -5.55
CA ASP A 268 4.01 -14.73 -4.36
C ASP A 268 4.31 -13.23 -4.35
N GLU A 269 3.44 -12.43 -4.98
CA GLU A 269 3.61 -10.97 -5.03
C GLU A 269 3.68 -10.30 -3.64
N LYS A 270 3.11 -10.93 -2.60
CA LYS A 270 3.17 -10.41 -1.24
C LYS A 270 4.43 -10.91 -0.54
N GLY A 271 4.78 -12.17 -0.73
CA GLY A 271 6.04 -12.75 -0.30
C GLY A 271 7.25 -12.05 -0.91
N ALA A 272 7.17 -11.56 -2.14
CA ALA A 272 8.23 -10.80 -2.81
C ALA A 272 8.66 -9.56 -2.01
N THR A 273 7.70 -8.86 -1.39
CA THR A 273 7.98 -7.72 -0.49
C THR A 273 8.75 -8.14 0.77
N HIS A 274 8.73 -9.43 1.10
CA HIS A 274 9.44 -10.05 2.22
C HIS A 274 10.57 -11.00 1.77
N GLY A 275 11.08 -10.84 0.53
CA GLY A 275 12.19 -11.65 0.01
C GLY A 275 11.84 -13.09 -0.40
N ARG A 276 10.54 -13.44 -0.46
CA ARG A 276 10.03 -14.76 -0.90
C ARG A 276 9.17 -14.62 -2.15
N PRO A 277 9.76 -14.34 -3.34
CA PRO A 277 9.01 -14.00 -4.55
C PRO A 277 8.26 -15.18 -5.17
N VAL A 278 8.62 -16.42 -4.79
CA VAL A 278 8.02 -17.66 -5.28
C VAL A 278 7.86 -18.59 -4.08
N ARG A 279 6.80 -19.41 -4.08
CA ARG A 279 6.63 -20.50 -3.11
C ARG A 279 6.31 -21.81 -3.78
N LYS A 280 6.80 -22.89 -3.17
CA LYS A 280 6.56 -24.28 -3.60
C LYS A 280 5.20 -24.75 -3.08
N VAL A 281 4.32 -25.13 -4.00
CA VAL A 281 3.00 -25.69 -3.68
C VAL A 281 2.96 -27.13 -4.20
N PRO A 282 2.65 -28.14 -3.35
CA PRO A 282 2.45 -29.51 -3.82
C PRO A 282 1.41 -29.58 -4.94
N LEU A 283 1.70 -30.34 -5.99
CA LEU A 283 0.71 -30.73 -6.98
C LEU A 283 -0.14 -31.85 -6.35
N PHE A 284 -1.27 -31.45 -5.77
CA PHE A 284 -2.21 -32.37 -5.14
C PHE A 284 -2.93 -33.22 -6.19
N ASP A 285 -3.24 -34.47 -5.82
CA ASP A 285 -3.83 -35.45 -6.73
C ASP A 285 -5.21 -35.03 -7.24
N GLU A 286 -5.95 -34.22 -6.47
CA GLU A 286 -7.24 -33.66 -6.90
C GLU A 286 -7.10 -32.62 -8.02
N ILE A 287 -5.90 -32.07 -8.25
CA ILE A 287 -5.63 -31.07 -9.29
C ILE A 287 -5.20 -31.75 -10.59
N GLU A 288 -4.42 -32.84 -10.48
CA GLU A 288 -3.73 -33.49 -11.60
C GLU A 288 -4.63 -33.88 -12.78
N PRO A 289 -5.84 -34.48 -12.59
CA PRO A 289 -6.71 -34.84 -13.71
C PRO A 289 -7.12 -33.63 -14.55
N TYR A 290 -7.42 -32.50 -13.90
CA TYR A 290 -7.83 -31.27 -14.59
C TYR A 290 -6.65 -30.56 -15.23
N LEU A 291 -5.45 -30.69 -14.66
CA LEU A 291 -4.23 -30.14 -15.23
C LEU A 291 -3.85 -30.89 -16.52
N LEU A 292 -3.96 -32.22 -16.50
CA LEU A 292 -3.75 -33.08 -17.67
C LEU A 292 -4.75 -32.77 -18.78
N GLU A 293 -6.04 -32.65 -18.46
CA GLU A 293 -7.08 -32.34 -19.44
C GLU A 293 -6.75 -31.03 -20.18
N VAL A 294 -6.39 -29.98 -19.45
CA VAL A 294 -6.03 -28.68 -20.04
C VAL A 294 -4.70 -28.74 -20.80
N TRP A 295 -3.72 -29.54 -20.33
CA TRP A 295 -2.45 -29.74 -21.00
C TRP A 295 -2.64 -30.42 -22.37
N GLU A 296 -3.46 -31.46 -22.44
CA GLU A 296 -3.78 -32.17 -23.68
C GLU A 296 -4.47 -31.24 -24.70
N ASP A 297 -5.34 -30.35 -24.23
CA ASP A 297 -6.05 -29.40 -25.10
C ASP A 297 -5.16 -28.26 -25.65
N LEU A 298 -4.15 -27.82 -24.87
CA LEU A 298 -3.50 -26.51 -25.05
C LEU A 298 -1.97 -26.52 -25.14
N SER A 299 -1.27 -27.58 -24.73
CA SER A 299 0.19 -27.57 -24.60
C SER A 299 0.93 -27.29 -25.91
N SER A 300 0.38 -27.76 -27.04
CA SER A 300 0.91 -27.45 -28.38
C SER A 300 0.59 -26.04 -28.87
N LYS A 301 -0.30 -25.33 -28.18
CA LYS A 301 -0.85 -24.02 -28.59
C LYS A 301 -0.40 -22.85 -27.72
N THR A 302 0.26 -23.13 -26.59
CA THR A 302 0.63 -22.12 -25.59
C THR A 302 2.11 -22.29 -25.21
N PRO A 303 2.98 -21.29 -25.47
CA PRO A 303 4.37 -21.33 -25.02
C PRO A 303 4.45 -21.55 -23.51
N GLY A 304 5.49 -22.26 -23.05
CA GLY A 304 5.65 -22.65 -21.64
C GLY A 304 5.59 -21.48 -20.63
N ASN A 305 6.12 -20.33 -21.05
CA ASN A 305 6.20 -19.09 -20.25
C ASN A 305 4.93 -18.22 -20.30
N THR A 306 3.90 -18.65 -21.01
CA THR A 306 2.65 -17.90 -21.18
C THR A 306 1.63 -18.39 -20.14
N PRO A 307 0.85 -17.50 -19.49
CA PRO A 307 -0.14 -17.93 -18.51
C PRO A 307 -1.14 -18.93 -19.08
N ILE A 308 -1.46 -19.99 -18.35
CA ILE A 308 -2.39 -21.05 -18.79
C ILE A 308 -3.78 -20.47 -19.14
N PHE A 309 -4.17 -19.39 -18.47
CA PHE A 309 -5.49 -18.78 -18.55
C PHE A 309 -5.53 -17.46 -19.35
N VAL A 310 -4.71 -17.28 -20.40
CA VAL A 310 -4.65 -16.02 -21.20
C VAL A 310 -6.02 -15.50 -21.61
N GLU A 311 -6.92 -16.38 -22.06
CA GLU A 311 -8.26 -15.97 -22.51
C GLU A 311 -9.13 -15.39 -21.39
N LEU A 312 -8.93 -15.85 -20.15
CA LEU A 312 -9.66 -15.38 -18.97
C LEU A 312 -9.06 -14.08 -18.41
N LEU A 313 -7.87 -13.69 -18.86
CA LEU A 313 -7.21 -12.42 -18.52
C LEU A 313 -7.66 -11.26 -19.44
N LYS A 314 -8.45 -11.52 -20.48
CA LYS A 314 -8.91 -10.49 -21.42
C LYS A 314 -9.92 -9.54 -20.75
N GLY A 315 -9.57 -8.25 -20.67
CA GLY A 315 -10.43 -7.17 -20.20
C GLY A 315 -9.92 -6.40 -18.98
N ALA A 316 -10.54 -5.26 -18.66
CA ALA A 316 -10.06 -4.35 -17.62
C ALA A 316 -10.23 -4.87 -16.17
N ASN A 317 -11.12 -5.84 -15.93
CA ASN A 317 -11.35 -6.40 -14.59
C ASN A 317 -11.68 -7.91 -14.62
N PRO A 318 -10.67 -8.78 -14.81
CA PRO A 318 -10.84 -10.24 -14.85
C PRO A 318 -11.51 -10.80 -13.59
N ASN A 319 -11.29 -10.18 -12.42
CA ASN A 319 -11.88 -10.65 -11.16
C ASN A 319 -13.40 -10.57 -11.15
N GLN A 320 -13.94 -9.41 -11.56
CA GLN A 320 -15.39 -9.21 -11.62
C GLN A 320 -16.02 -10.10 -12.68
N TYR A 321 -15.38 -10.21 -13.85
CA TYR A 321 -15.82 -11.11 -14.92
C TYR A 321 -15.91 -12.55 -14.39
N LEU A 322 -14.80 -13.11 -13.90
CA LEU A 322 -14.74 -14.51 -13.47
C LEU A 322 -15.73 -14.83 -12.36
N ARG A 323 -15.87 -13.93 -11.37
CA ARG A 323 -16.85 -14.09 -10.29
C ARG A 323 -18.28 -14.16 -10.82
N ASN A 324 -18.65 -13.27 -11.73
CA ASN A 324 -20.02 -13.20 -12.25
C ASN A 324 -20.37 -14.46 -13.06
N TYR A 325 -19.46 -14.94 -13.91
CA TYR A 325 -19.68 -16.18 -14.67
C TYR A 325 -19.75 -17.39 -13.74
N PHE A 326 -18.85 -17.48 -12.75
CA PHE A 326 -18.88 -18.55 -11.77
C PHE A 326 -20.23 -18.63 -11.04
N ILE A 327 -20.76 -17.48 -10.58
CA ILE A 327 -22.11 -17.40 -9.96
C ILE A 327 -23.18 -17.96 -10.90
N ARG A 328 -23.18 -17.56 -12.17
CA ARG A 328 -24.16 -18.03 -13.16
C ARG A 328 -24.09 -19.55 -13.36
N TYR A 329 -22.89 -20.13 -13.39
CA TYR A 329 -22.73 -21.59 -13.52
C TYR A 329 -23.26 -22.32 -12.29
N LEU A 330 -22.99 -21.80 -11.08
CA LEU A 330 -23.54 -22.35 -9.85
C LEU A 330 -25.07 -22.30 -9.83
N GLU A 331 -25.65 -21.14 -10.14
CA GLU A 331 -27.11 -20.95 -10.15
C GLU A 331 -27.79 -21.87 -11.17
N ARG A 332 -27.21 -22.01 -12.37
CA ARG A 332 -27.72 -22.93 -13.41
C ARG A 332 -27.71 -24.39 -12.97
N ALA A 333 -26.78 -24.77 -12.10
CA ALA A 333 -26.68 -26.11 -11.52
C ALA A 333 -27.48 -26.28 -10.22
N GLY A 334 -28.27 -25.29 -9.82
CA GLY A 334 -29.04 -25.32 -8.56
C GLY A 334 -28.17 -25.25 -7.32
N ILE A 335 -26.93 -24.74 -7.43
CA ILE A 335 -26.01 -24.57 -6.31
C ILE A 335 -26.11 -23.12 -5.83
N THR A 336 -26.49 -22.92 -4.56
CA THR A 336 -26.56 -21.58 -3.97
C THR A 336 -25.16 -20.97 -3.87
N PRO A 337 -24.90 -19.80 -4.50
CA PRO A 337 -23.60 -19.14 -4.39
C PRO A 337 -23.29 -18.70 -2.96
N TRP A 338 -22.03 -18.85 -2.54
CA TRP A 338 -21.58 -18.43 -1.21
C TRP A 338 -20.83 -17.08 -1.22
N PRO A 339 -20.71 -16.38 -0.08
CA PRO A 339 -19.91 -15.16 0.04
C PRO A 339 -18.44 -15.42 -0.29
N ARG A 340 -17.72 -14.40 -0.78
CA ARG A 340 -16.25 -14.48 -0.99
C ARG A 340 -15.80 -15.76 -1.72
N ILE A 341 -16.48 -16.08 -2.83
CA ILE A 341 -16.40 -17.35 -3.58
C ILE A 341 -15.00 -17.97 -3.58
N PHE A 342 -14.04 -17.31 -4.24
CA PHE A 342 -12.68 -17.84 -4.38
C PHE A 342 -11.86 -17.80 -3.09
N GLN A 343 -12.08 -16.82 -2.22
CA GLN A 343 -11.34 -16.74 -0.96
C GLN A 343 -11.74 -17.87 -0.01
N ASN A 344 -13.01 -18.27 0.01
CA ASN A 344 -13.50 -19.35 0.86
C ASN A 344 -13.06 -20.74 0.36
N LEU A 345 -12.78 -20.93 -0.93
CA LEU A 345 -12.12 -22.14 -1.44
C LEU A 345 -10.73 -22.29 -0.80
N ARG A 346 -9.93 -21.23 -0.84
CA ARG A 346 -8.62 -21.19 -0.20
C ARG A 346 -8.72 -21.33 1.33
N SER A 347 -9.69 -20.68 1.97
CA SER A 347 -9.91 -20.79 3.42
C SER A 347 -10.28 -22.22 3.83
N THR A 348 -11.05 -22.90 2.99
CA THR A 348 -11.37 -24.32 3.18
C THR A 348 -10.11 -25.15 3.14
N ARG A 349 -9.27 -24.99 2.11
CA ARG A 349 -8.00 -25.72 2.01
C ARG A 349 -7.07 -25.45 3.18
N ALA A 350 -6.98 -24.20 3.62
CA ALA A 350 -6.20 -23.83 4.79
C ALA A 350 -6.65 -24.56 6.05
N THR A 351 -7.96 -24.70 6.24
CA THR A 351 -8.54 -25.42 7.37
C THR A 351 -8.22 -26.91 7.31
N GLU A 352 -8.35 -27.53 6.13
CA GLU A 352 -8.03 -28.95 5.92
C GLU A 352 -6.56 -29.27 6.18
N LEU A 353 -5.65 -28.49 5.59
CA LEU A 353 -4.21 -28.70 5.78
C LEU A 353 -3.80 -28.47 7.24
N SER A 354 -4.40 -27.48 7.92
CA SER A 354 -4.09 -27.20 9.33
C SER A 354 -4.58 -28.29 10.30
N ARG A 355 -5.46 -29.20 9.87
CA ARG A 355 -5.85 -30.37 10.67
C ARG A 355 -4.81 -31.48 10.64
N ILE A 356 -3.94 -31.49 9.61
CA ILE A 356 -3.05 -32.61 9.33
C ILE A 356 -1.58 -32.20 9.52
N TYR A 357 -1.22 -30.97 9.15
CA TYR A 357 0.16 -30.49 9.11
C TYR A 357 0.40 -29.35 10.10
N ALA A 358 1.65 -29.24 10.54
CA ALA A 358 2.09 -28.16 11.41
C ALA A 358 1.87 -26.78 10.76
N SER A 359 1.57 -25.77 11.59
CA SER A 359 1.16 -24.44 11.11
C SER A 359 2.22 -23.75 10.23
N HIS A 360 3.51 -23.95 10.49
CA HIS A 360 4.60 -23.36 9.70
C HIS A 360 4.70 -23.96 8.29
N VAL A 361 4.44 -25.26 8.13
CA VAL A 361 4.36 -25.94 6.83
C VAL A 361 3.18 -25.41 6.01
N VAL A 362 2.00 -25.35 6.63
CA VAL A 362 0.79 -24.81 5.97
C VAL A 362 0.96 -23.35 5.57
N ARG A 363 1.62 -22.54 6.41
CA ARG A 363 1.96 -21.14 6.10
C ARG A 363 2.87 -21.04 4.90
N ALA A 364 3.89 -21.88 4.78
CA ALA A 364 4.82 -21.87 3.66
C ALA A 364 4.13 -22.21 2.33
N ILE A 365 3.28 -23.25 2.32
CA ILE A 365 2.54 -23.68 1.13
C ILE A 365 1.52 -22.65 0.69
N LEU A 366 0.75 -22.10 1.64
CA LEU A 366 -0.27 -21.11 1.32
C LEU A 366 0.33 -19.71 1.12
N GLY A 367 1.52 -19.41 1.64
CA GLY A 367 2.14 -18.09 1.56
C GLY A 367 1.52 -17.07 2.52
N HIS A 368 1.05 -17.49 3.70
CA HIS A 368 0.53 -16.53 4.69
C HIS A 368 1.68 -15.69 5.28
N THR A 369 1.52 -14.37 5.29
CA THR A 369 2.45 -13.44 5.95
C THR A 369 2.20 -13.41 7.46
N GLU A 370 3.28 -13.37 8.23
CA GLU A 370 3.30 -13.44 9.68
C GLU A 370 2.81 -12.13 10.30
N GLU A 371 1.51 -12.00 10.58
CA GLU A 371 1.02 -10.81 11.32
C GLU A 371 0.76 -11.09 12.79
N VAL A 372 0.59 -12.33 13.24
CA VAL A 372 0.48 -12.65 14.69
C VAL A 372 0.88 -14.11 14.95
N ALA A 373 2.14 -14.35 15.34
CA ALA A 373 2.59 -15.38 16.29
C ALA A 373 4.06 -15.72 16.01
N GLN A 374 4.93 -15.21 16.90
CA GLN A 374 6.31 -15.60 17.21
C GLN A 374 7.24 -15.90 16.03
N THR A 375 8.41 -15.29 16.09
CA THR A 375 9.64 -15.61 15.34
C THR A 375 9.94 -17.11 15.37
N ASN A 376 9.20 -17.91 14.61
CA ASN A 376 9.45 -19.33 14.47
C ASN A 376 10.43 -19.47 13.32
N TYR A 377 11.70 -19.70 13.69
CA TYR A 377 12.77 -20.16 12.80
C TYR A 377 12.46 -21.49 12.09
N LEU A 378 11.27 -22.05 12.27
CA LEU A 378 10.83 -23.31 11.69
C LEU A 378 10.60 -23.14 10.20
N GLN A 379 11.32 -23.92 9.42
CA GLN A 379 11.20 -24.02 7.98
C GLN A 379 10.55 -25.36 7.64
N PRO A 380 9.67 -25.43 6.64
CA PRO A 380 9.23 -26.72 6.12
C PRO A 380 10.43 -27.47 5.55
N LEU A 381 10.52 -28.77 5.84
CA LEU A 381 11.53 -29.66 5.28
C LEU A 381 10.98 -30.34 4.01
N GLU A 382 11.84 -30.94 3.18
CA GLU A 382 11.37 -31.63 1.96
C GLU A 382 10.49 -32.84 2.32
N GLU A 383 10.75 -33.49 3.46
CA GLU A 383 9.95 -34.59 4.00
C GLU A 383 8.52 -34.17 4.30
N ASP A 384 8.29 -32.91 4.71
CA ASP A 384 6.94 -32.38 4.90
C ASP A 384 6.19 -32.30 3.55
N TYR A 385 6.88 -31.89 2.49
CA TYR A 385 6.30 -31.85 1.15
C TYR A 385 6.00 -33.26 0.64
N ASP A 386 6.88 -34.23 0.89
CA ASP A 386 6.68 -35.62 0.49
C ASP A 386 5.53 -36.28 1.24
N ALA A 387 5.42 -36.08 2.55
CA ALA A 387 4.30 -36.56 3.36
C ALA A 387 2.96 -36.01 2.85
N ILE A 388 2.93 -34.73 2.46
CA ILE A 388 1.74 -34.09 1.89
C ILE A 388 1.30 -34.74 0.58
N ARG A 389 2.25 -35.07 -0.30
CA ARG A 389 2.00 -35.77 -1.57
C ARG A 389 1.46 -37.19 -1.33
N GLN A 390 1.89 -37.86 -0.26
CA GLN A 390 1.44 -39.23 0.03
C GLN A 390 0.02 -39.29 0.60
N VAL A 391 -0.43 -38.28 1.37
CA VAL A 391 -1.79 -38.28 1.96
C VAL A 391 -2.87 -37.93 0.92
N SER A 392 -2.60 -37.07 -0.07
CA SER A 392 -3.55 -36.79 -1.15
C SER A 392 -3.93 -38.04 -1.95
N SER A 393 -3.04 -39.03 -1.99
CA SER A 393 -3.27 -40.27 -2.74
C SER A 393 -4.22 -41.23 -2.02
N ARG A 394 -4.39 -41.09 -0.70
CA ARG A 394 -5.32 -41.92 0.09
C ARG A 394 -6.73 -41.33 0.19
N SER A 395 -6.87 -40.01 0.23
CA SER A 395 -8.19 -39.34 0.35
C SER A 395 -9.03 -39.42 -0.93
N THR A 396 -8.39 -39.55 -2.09
CA THR A 396 -9.05 -39.71 -3.40
C THR A 396 -9.70 -41.10 -3.56
N ASP A 397 -9.10 -42.14 -2.99
CA ASP A 397 -9.62 -43.52 -3.02
C ASP A 397 -10.89 -43.69 -2.13
N GLU A 398 -10.95 -43.01 -0.98
CA GLU A 398 -12.11 -43.14 -0.08
C GLU A 398 -13.33 -42.31 -0.52
N ALA A 399 -13.12 -41.14 -1.12
CA ALA A 399 -14.20 -40.27 -1.57
C ALA A 399 -14.85 -40.71 -2.89
N ARG A 400 -14.17 -41.57 -3.68
CA ARG A 400 -14.58 -42.00 -5.01
C ARG A 400 -15.04 -43.47 -5.03
N LYS A 401 -15.96 -43.87 -4.15
CA LYS A 401 -16.57 -45.22 -4.20
C LYS A 401 -17.63 -45.35 -5.33
N LYS A 402 -17.15 -45.57 -6.56
CA LYS A 402 -17.72 -46.42 -7.63
C LYS A 402 -16.60 -46.75 -8.64
N PRO A 403 -16.63 -47.93 -9.31
CA PRO A 403 -15.42 -48.67 -9.63
C PRO A 403 -14.66 -48.03 -10.79
N ALA A 404 -13.40 -47.71 -10.54
CA ALA A 404 -12.40 -47.64 -11.58
C ALA A 404 -11.12 -48.24 -10.98
N GLU A 405 -10.89 -49.52 -11.30
CA GLU A 405 -9.56 -50.10 -11.20
C GLU A 405 -8.56 -49.25 -12.02
N ASP A 406 -7.30 -49.31 -11.62
CA ASP A 406 -6.15 -48.55 -12.15
C ASP A 406 -5.97 -47.08 -11.69
N ALA A 407 -5.61 -46.91 -10.41
CA ALA A 407 -5.02 -45.67 -9.89
C ALA A 407 -3.50 -45.77 -9.62
N ARG A 408 -2.91 -46.98 -9.51
CA ARG A 408 -1.47 -47.12 -9.15
C ARG A 408 -0.49 -46.94 -10.32
N GLY A 409 -0.95 -46.95 -11.57
CA GLY A 409 -0.12 -46.78 -12.78
C GLY A 409 -0.08 -45.38 -13.41
N LYS A 410 -0.80 -44.40 -12.85
CA LYS A 410 -1.02 -43.09 -13.50
C LYS A 410 -0.01 -41.99 -13.10
N SER A 411 0.61 -42.07 -11.92
CA SER A 411 1.54 -41.03 -11.43
C SER A 411 2.88 -41.01 -12.19
N ASP A 412 3.45 -42.17 -12.50
CA ASP A 412 4.65 -42.29 -13.34
C ASP A 412 4.33 -41.96 -14.81
N ALA A 413 3.08 -42.21 -15.25
CA ALA A 413 2.59 -41.81 -16.57
C ALA A 413 2.45 -40.28 -16.72
N PHE A 414 2.09 -39.54 -15.66
CA PHE A 414 1.98 -38.08 -15.69
C PHE A 414 3.34 -37.41 -15.93
N ALA A 415 4.35 -37.74 -15.11
CA ALA A 415 5.69 -37.19 -15.27
C ALA A 415 6.24 -37.52 -16.66
N ARG A 416 6.07 -38.77 -17.14
CA ARG A 416 6.49 -39.19 -18.48
C ARG A 416 5.72 -38.48 -19.61
N ARG A 417 4.41 -38.26 -19.48
CA ARG A 417 3.59 -37.63 -20.52
C ARG A 417 3.77 -36.12 -20.58
N PHE A 418 4.04 -35.47 -19.45
CA PHE A 418 4.30 -34.03 -19.35
C PHE A 418 5.74 -33.67 -19.77
N THR A 419 6.74 -34.49 -19.42
CA THR A 419 8.15 -34.24 -19.77
C THR A 419 8.50 -34.58 -21.22
N ARG A 420 7.87 -35.59 -21.82
CA ARG A 420 8.15 -36.04 -23.21
C ARG A 420 7.77 -35.02 -24.29
N THR A 421 7.00 -33.98 -23.95
CA THR A 421 6.58 -32.90 -24.87
C THR A 421 7.34 -31.59 -24.67
N ARG A 422 8.31 -31.51 -23.74
CA ARG A 422 9.25 -30.37 -23.71
C ARG A 422 10.20 -30.48 -24.90
N HIS A 423 9.92 -29.70 -25.95
CA HIS A 423 10.87 -29.50 -27.05
C HIS A 423 12.20 -28.97 -26.48
N PRO A 424 13.37 -29.41 -27.00
CA PRO A 424 14.65 -28.98 -26.47
C PRO A 424 14.97 -27.61 -27.04
N MET A 425 14.51 -26.55 -26.38
CA MET A 425 15.05 -25.21 -26.59
C MET A 425 14.84 -24.37 -25.34
N TYR A 426 15.95 -23.75 -24.91
CA TYR A 426 16.10 -22.79 -23.82
C TYR A 426 16.24 -23.33 -22.39
N ASN A 427 17.50 -23.61 -22.08
CA ASN A 427 18.05 -23.58 -20.73
C ASN A 427 18.62 -22.16 -20.49
N SER A 428 18.02 -21.35 -19.61
CA SER A 428 18.71 -20.36 -18.75
C SER A 428 17.71 -19.37 -18.12
N ARG A 429 17.44 -19.57 -16.83
CA ARG A 429 17.34 -18.45 -15.89
C ARG A 429 18.40 -18.68 -14.82
N GLN A 430 19.66 -18.49 -15.21
CA GLN A 430 20.70 -18.16 -14.25
C GLN A 430 20.63 -16.65 -14.02
N SER A 431 20.52 -16.26 -12.75
CA SER A 431 20.71 -14.89 -12.30
C SER A 431 22.13 -14.43 -12.70
N PRO A 432 22.33 -13.21 -13.24
CA PRO A 432 23.67 -12.72 -13.50
C PRO A 432 24.34 -12.38 -12.17
N SER A 433 25.28 -13.24 -11.74
CA SER A 433 26.31 -12.87 -10.79
C SER A 433 27.37 -12.05 -11.53
N ASN A 434 27.40 -10.74 -11.31
CA ASN A 434 28.53 -9.90 -11.72
C ASN A 434 29.75 -10.29 -10.86
N HIS A 435 30.61 -11.16 -11.41
CA HIS A 435 31.99 -11.29 -10.99
C HIS A 435 32.86 -10.77 -12.14
N ASP A 436 33.10 -9.45 -12.12
CA ASP A 436 34.10 -8.87 -13.01
C ASP A 436 35.50 -9.17 -12.47
N SER A 437 36.27 -9.78 -13.36
CA SER A 437 37.63 -10.26 -13.13
C SER A 437 38.60 -9.14 -13.44
N ILE A 438 39.05 -8.40 -12.43
CA ILE A 438 40.19 -7.48 -12.58
C ILE A 438 41.46 -8.14 -12.02
N LYS A 439 42.42 -8.26 -12.94
CA LYS A 439 43.77 -8.82 -12.78
C LYS A 439 44.50 -8.23 -11.57
N LYS A 440 45.10 -9.11 -10.76
CA LYS A 440 46.20 -8.78 -9.83
C LYS A 440 47.46 -8.39 -10.61
N PRO A 441 48.30 -7.55 -10.00
CA PRO A 441 49.71 -7.93 -9.84
C PRO A 441 50.06 -8.12 -8.37
N ARG A 442 50.95 -9.10 -8.11
CA ARG A 442 51.75 -9.27 -6.89
C ARG A 442 52.69 -8.04 -6.77
N GLU A 443 53.13 -7.55 -5.62
CA GLU A 443 53.97 -8.24 -4.62
C GLU A 443 54.27 -7.30 -3.43
N ASN A 444 54.62 -7.90 -2.28
CA ASN A 444 55.43 -7.40 -1.15
C ASN A 444 54.93 -6.28 -0.19
N LYS A 445 54.65 -6.73 1.05
CA LYS A 445 54.91 -6.03 2.33
C LYS A 445 56.42 -6.11 2.66
N PRO A 446 57.03 -5.27 3.54
CA PRO A 446 56.53 -4.95 4.89
C PRO A 446 56.87 -3.56 5.49
N GLY A 447 56.30 -3.26 6.67
CA GLY A 447 56.93 -2.37 7.67
C GLY A 447 56.09 -1.20 8.20
N VAL A 448 55.80 -1.24 9.51
CA VAL A 448 55.86 -0.18 10.58
C VAL A 448 55.80 1.30 10.11
N SER A 449 55.02 2.24 10.65
CA SER A 449 54.89 2.67 12.05
C SER A 449 53.81 3.74 12.24
N PHE A 450 53.40 3.91 13.50
CA PHE A 450 52.69 5.06 14.12
C PHE A 450 53.27 6.44 13.74
N VAL A 451 52.44 7.50 13.78
CA VAL A 451 52.64 8.79 14.52
C VAL A 451 51.52 9.79 14.17
N ASP A 452 50.96 10.40 15.22
CA ASP A 452 50.05 11.55 15.23
C ASP A 452 50.68 12.84 14.66
N GLY A 453 49.88 13.77 14.13
CA GLY A 453 50.39 15.10 13.79
C GLY A 453 49.39 16.04 13.13
N ASN A 454 48.90 16.99 13.91
CA ASN A 454 47.99 18.08 13.60
C ASN A 454 48.64 19.19 12.74
N CYS A 455 47.79 20.11 12.24
CA CYS A 455 48.02 21.54 11.91
C CYS A 455 47.98 22.00 10.44
N ASP A 456 46.96 22.83 10.18
CA ASP A 456 46.92 24.15 9.51
C ASP A 456 47.68 24.42 8.20
N GLY A 457 46.95 25.06 7.25
CA GLY A 457 47.57 25.74 6.11
C GLY A 457 46.59 26.10 5.00
N SER A 458 46.02 27.29 5.10
CA SER A 458 45.38 28.09 4.04
C SER A 458 46.12 28.07 2.68
N ASP A 459 45.39 28.02 1.55
CA ASP A 459 45.44 29.12 0.58
C ASP A 459 44.39 29.04 -0.55
N ALA A 460 43.95 30.22 -0.95
CA ALA A 460 43.00 30.50 -2.01
C ALA A 460 43.62 30.40 -3.42
N ARG A 461 42.81 30.13 -4.45
CA ARG A 461 42.94 30.71 -5.80
C ARG A 461 41.66 30.57 -6.64
N GLN A 462 41.21 31.71 -7.14
CA GLN A 462 40.22 31.95 -8.21
C GLN A 462 40.78 31.38 -9.55
N ASN A 463 40.04 31.10 -10.63
CA ASN A 463 39.16 31.97 -11.43
C ASN A 463 38.52 31.13 -12.62
N PRO A 464 37.83 31.67 -13.66
CA PRO A 464 36.49 31.23 -14.08
C PRO A 464 36.35 30.78 -15.57
N SER A 465 35.16 30.32 -16.01
CA SER A 465 34.74 30.43 -17.42
C SER A 465 33.21 30.27 -17.66
N SER A 466 32.61 31.38 -18.10
CA SER A 466 31.81 31.59 -19.34
C SER A 466 30.62 30.69 -19.76
N ARG A 467 29.45 31.35 -19.80
CA ARG A 467 28.18 31.16 -20.58
C ARG A 467 28.34 30.88 -22.10
N PRO A 468 27.28 30.63 -22.94
CA PRO A 468 25.83 30.99 -22.85
C PRO A 468 24.86 29.83 -23.20
N GLY A 469 23.53 29.84 -23.14
CA GLY A 469 22.46 30.85 -23.23
C GLY A 469 21.56 30.52 -24.45
N ARG A 470 20.31 30.09 -24.25
CA ARG A 470 19.22 30.27 -25.22
C ARG A 470 17.84 30.01 -24.62
N THR A 471 17.05 31.08 -24.64
CA THR A 471 15.60 31.21 -24.47
C THR A 471 14.86 30.49 -25.61
N ARG A 472 13.71 29.87 -25.31
CA ARG A 472 12.67 29.59 -26.30
C ARG A 472 11.31 30.08 -25.77
N THR A 473 10.73 30.92 -26.60
CA THR A 473 9.50 31.69 -26.49
C THR A 473 8.25 30.81 -26.55
N ARG A 474 7.23 31.27 -25.82
CA ARG A 474 5.81 30.89 -25.98
C ARG A 474 5.28 31.48 -27.28
N ASP A 475 4.51 30.69 -28.01
CA ASP A 475 3.64 31.16 -29.10
C ASP A 475 2.18 30.96 -28.68
N GLN A 476 1.43 32.06 -28.65
CA GLN A 476 -0.03 32.09 -28.55
C GLN A 476 -0.57 33.19 -29.49
N GLY A 477 -1.46 32.77 -30.39
CA GLY A 477 -2.51 33.58 -31.03
C GLY A 477 -2.19 34.12 -32.43
N ILE A 478 -3.11 34.28 -33.39
CA ILE A 478 -4.59 34.21 -33.44
C ILE A 478 -5.00 34.25 -34.94
N MET A 479 -6.10 33.58 -35.29
CA MET A 479 -7.09 33.74 -36.41
C MET A 479 -6.69 34.27 -37.80
N ARG A 480 -7.15 33.56 -38.85
CA ARG A 480 -8.25 33.94 -39.78
C ARG A 480 -8.23 33.08 -41.06
N THR A 481 -9.26 32.26 -41.27
CA THR A 481 -10.23 32.26 -42.39
C THR A 481 -11.28 31.20 -42.13
#